data_AF-A0A7X7BCC9-F1
#
_entry.id   AF-A0A7X7BCC9-F1
#
_cell.length_a   1.000
_cell.length_b   1.000
_cell.length_c   1.000
_cell.angle_alpha   90.00
_cell.angle_beta   90.00
_cell.angle_gamma   90.00
#
_symmetry.space_group_name_H-M   'P 1'
#
loop_
_entity.id
_entity.type
_entity.pdbx_description
1 polymer ?
#
loop_
_entity_poly.entity_id
_entity_poly.type
_entity_poly.pdbx_seq_one_letter_code
_entity_poly.pdbx_strand_id
1 'polypeptide(L)'
;PMSAANHVLTVKAGGVSETTAVIPVAEKLTEADIDALKAKKVRIGTTEYTLHADGGVASDTAGSASLKLADAAALSLAAGAIIYFHDNAVDGAAVYQTYIFGKDAFKVIKPDGRSIEMIIHDRKSGVGGPLNQFGTIGGRFTSAAKVVYPERMVCIESTSKYSFKDKEN
;
A
#
# COMPACT_ATOMS: atom_id res chain seq x y z
N PRO A 1 -3.43 6.32 0.68
CA PRO A 1 -3.93 5.05 1.25
C PRO A 1 -5.44 5.24 1.44
N MET A 2 -6.27 4.33 0.94
CA MET A 2 -7.71 4.43 1.16
C MET A 2 -7.97 4.54 2.66
N SER A 3 -8.92 5.38 3.08
CA SER A 3 -9.17 5.52 4.52
C SER A 3 -9.43 4.14 5.12
N ALA A 4 -8.90 3.88 6.32
CA ALA A 4 -8.95 2.60 7.05
C ALA A 4 -10.38 2.03 7.27
N ALA A 5 -11.41 2.68 6.76
CA ALA A 5 -12.78 2.21 6.78
C ALA A 5 -13.08 1.11 5.75
N ASN A 6 -12.41 1.05 4.58
CA ASN A 6 -12.81 0.13 3.50
C ASN A 6 -11.62 -0.53 2.79
N HIS A 7 -11.07 -1.59 3.37
CA HIS A 7 -10.12 -2.49 2.68
C HIS A 7 -10.78 -3.34 1.58
N VAL A 8 -12.11 -3.35 1.59
CA VAL A 8 -12.97 -4.14 0.73
C VAL A 8 -14.18 -3.27 0.36
N LEU A 9 -14.65 -3.36 -0.88
CA LEU A 9 -15.87 -2.69 -1.34
C LEU A 9 -16.91 -3.72 -1.76
N THR A 10 -18.18 -3.32 -1.78
CA THR A 10 -19.27 -4.18 -2.19
C THR A 10 -20.03 -3.60 -3.37
N VAL A 11 -20.43 -4.46 -4.31
CA VAL A 11 -21.25 -4.05 -5.46
C VAL A 11 -22.64 -3.64 -4.97
N LYS A 12 -23.09 -2.46 -5.37
CA LYS A 12 -24.41 -1.94 -4.99
C LYS A 12 -25.55 -2.82 -5.52
N ALA A 13 -26.67 -2.86 -4.79
CA ALA A 13 -27.94 -3.36 -5.29
C ALA A 13 -28.36 -2.60 -6.57
N GLY A 14 -28.56 -3.33 -7.67
CA GLY A 14 -28.89 -2.77 -9.00
C GLY A 14 -27.99 -3.23 -10.14
N GLY A 15 -26.92 -3.98 -9.86
CA GLY A 15 -26.07 -4.62 -10.87
C GLY A 15 -25.02 -3.69 -11.50
N VAL A 16 -24.24 -4.24 -12.43
CA VAL A 16 -23.16 -3.56 -13.18
C VAL A 16 -23.76 -2.91 -14.42
N SER A 17 -23.23 -1.77 -14.86
CA SER A 17 -23.53 -1.28 -16.21
C SER A 17 -22.76 -2.13 -17.23
N GLU A 18 -23.37 -3.24 -17.67
CA GLU A 18 -22.74 -4.28 -18.51
C GLU A 18 -22.11 -3.73 -19.80
N THR A 19 -22.65 -2.62 -20.32
CA THR A 19 -22.21 -1.99 -21.59
C THR A 19 -21.03 -1.03 -21.42
N THR A 20 -20.72 -0.57 -20.19
CA THR A 20 -19.67 0.44 -19.94
C THR A 20 -18.63 0.02 -18.91
N ALA A 21 -18.72 -1.21 -18.39
CA ALA A 21 -17.83 -1.76 -17.36
C ALA A 21 -17.65 -0.85 -16.13
N VAL A 22 -18.76 -0.23 -15.72
CA VAL A 22 -18.85 0.59 -14.50
C VAL A 22 -19.53 -0.23 -13.41
N ILE A 23 -18.84 -0.37 -12.28
CA ILE A 23 -19.26 -1.11 -11.10
C ILE A 23 -19.71 -0.09 -10.04
N PRO A 24 -21.01 0.06 -9.76
CA PRO A 24 -21.47 0.89 -8.66
C PRO A 24 -21.11 0.23 -7.32
N VAL A 25 -20.59 1.02 -6.37
CA VAL A 25 -20.20 0.54 -5.05
C VAL A 25 -21.17 1.02 -3.97
N ALA A 26 -21.36 0.24 -2.91
CA ALA A 26 -22.27 0.57 -1.82
C ALA A 26 -21.68 1.59 -0.85
N GLU A 27 -20.36 1.64 -0.74
CA GLU A 27 -19.64 2.53 0.17
C GLU A 27 -19.42 3.93 -0.43
N LYS A 28 -19.11 4.91 0.43
CA LYS A 28 -18.62 6.22 -0.01
C LYS A 28 -17.15 6.10 -0.44
N LEU A 29 -16.77 6.83 -1.49
CA LEU A 29 -15.40 6.93 -1.95
C LEU A 29 -15.09 8.40 -2.20
N THR A 30 -14.05 8.92 -1.54
CA THR A 30 -13.60 10.29 -1.78
C THR A 30 -12.79 10.38 -3.07
N GLU A 31 -12.55 11.59 -3.58
CA GLU A 31 -11.70 11.80 -4.75
C GLU A 31 -10.28 11.25 -4.54
N ALA A 32 -9.73 11.39 -3.32
CA ALA A 32 -8.43 10.85 -2.96
C ALA A 32 -8.39 9.30 -2.99
N ASP A 33 -9.52 8.65 -2.65
CA ASP A 33 -9.63 7.19 -2.71
C ASP A 33 -9.66 6.71 -4.18
N ILE A 34 -10.44 7.38 -5.04
CA ILE A 34 -10.51 7.07 -6.47
C ILE A 34 -9.16 7.30 -7.15
N ASP A 35 -8.46 8.39 -6.81
CA ASP A 35 -7.12 8.67 -7.31
C ASP A 35 -6.11 7.60 -6.93
N ALA A 36 -6.18 7.06 -5.71
CA ALA A 36 -5.33 5.97 -5.26
C ALA A 36 -5.62 4.64 -5.99
N LEU A 37 -6.82 4.47 -6.52
CA LEU A 37 -7.30 3.27 -7.21
C LEU A 37 -7.02 3.25 -8.72
N LYS A 38 -6.62 4.38 -9.32
CA LYS A 38 -6.35 4.47 -10.76
C LYS A 38 -5.37 3.40 -11.24
N ALA A 39 -5.73 2.70 -12.32
CA ALA A 39 -4.92 1.64 -12.95
C ALA A 39 -4.53 0.46 -12.02
N LYS A 40 -5.14 0.33 -10.84
CA LYS A 40 -4.89 -0.80 -9.93
C LYS A 40 -5.64 -2.06 -10.38
N LYS A 41 -5.10 -3.21 -10.02
CA LYS A 41 -5.81 -4.49 -10.17
C LYS A 41 -6.79 -4.70 -9.02
N VAL A 42 -7.96 -5.21 -9.35
CA VAL A 42 -9.02 -5.60 -8.42
C VAL A 42 -9.49 -7.00 -8.76
N ARG A 43 -9.83 -7.78 -7.74
CA ARG A 43 -10.37 -9.12 -7.90
C ARG A 43 -11.83 -9.14 -7.50
N ILE A 44 -12.65 -9.74 -8.35
CA ILE A 44 -14.08 -9.93 -8.09
C ILE A 44 -14.39 -11.41 -8.32
N GLY A 45 -14.75 -12.11 -7.25
CA GLY A 45 -14.82 -13.57 -7.27
C GLY A 45 -13.47 -14.21 -7.62
N THR A 46 -13.44 -15.03 -8.67
CA THR A 46 -12.22 -15.73 -9.10
C THR A 46 -11.39 -14.95 -10.12
N THR A 47 -11.91 -13.86 -10.68
CA THR A 47 -11.33 -13.17 -11.83
C THR A 47 -10.68 -11.85 -11.42
N GLU A 48 -9.51 -11.57 -12.00
CA GLU A 48 -8.82 -10.29 -11.84
C GLU A 48 -9.20 -9.32 -12.98
N TYR A 49 -9.38 -8.06 -12.61
CA TYR A 49 -9.68 -6.96 -13.52
C TYR A 49 -8.72 -5.80 -13.25
N THR A 50 -8.46 -4.99 -14.28
CA THR A 50 -7.69 -3.75 -14.13
C THR A 50 -8.67 -2.58 -14.09
N LEU A 51 -8.51 -1.66 -13.13
CA LEU A 51 -9.28 -0.41 -13.09
C LEU A 51 -8.79 0.54 -14.19
N HIS A 52 -9.71 1.34 -14.72
CA HIS A 52 -9.40 2.35 -15.73
C HIS A 52 -8.42 3.38 -15.14
N ALA A 53 -7.66 4.06 -16.01
CA ALA A 53 -6.76 5.15 -15.60
C ALA A 53 -7.50 6.32 -14.91
N ASP A 54 -8.81 6.40 -15.09
CA ASP A 54 -9.67 7.42 -14.47
C ASP A 54 -10.19 6.99 -13.08
N GLY A 55 -10.04 5.71 -12.70
CA GLY A 55 -10.42 5.16 -11.39
C GLY A 55 -11.93 4.93 -11.21
N GLY A 56 -12.76 5.92 -11.57
CA GLY A 56 -14.22 5.85 -11.42
C GLY A 56 -14.85 7.20 -11.09
N VAL A 57 -15.96 7.18 -10.35
CA VAL A 57 -16.67 8.37 -9.86
C VAL A 57 -16.69 8.38 -8.34
N ALA A 58 -16.13 9.43 -7.74
CA ALA A 58 -16.17 9.67 -6.30
C ALA A 58 -17.55 10.17 -5.84
N SER A 59 -17.94 9.84 -4.62
CA SER A 59 -19.11 10.41 -3.96
C SER A 59 -19.02 10.25 -2.45
N ASP A 60 -19.32 11.34 -1.72
CA ASP A 60 -19.45 11.33 -0.26
C ASP A 60 -20.77 10.72 0.23
N THR A 61 -21.69 10.40 -0.70
CA THR A 61 -22.94 9.71 -0.41
C THR A 61 -22.77 8.21 -0.65
N ALA A 62 -23.03 7.41 0.39
CA ALA A 62 -22.99 5.94 0.27
C ALA A 62 -23.92 5.45 -0.86
N GLY A 63 -23.42 4.53 -1.67
CA GLY A 63 -24.16 3.96 -2.80
C GLY A 63 -24.15 4.81 -4.08
N SER A 64 -23.46 5.94 -4.11
CA SER A 64 -23.41 6.82 -5.29
C SER A 64 -22.05 6.83 -5.99
N ALA A 65 -21.02 6.22 -5.38
CA ALA A 65 -19.71 6.08 -6.00
C ALA A 65 -19.68 4.89 -6.98
N SER A 66 -18.72 4.91 -7.92
CA SER A 66 -18.52 3.80 -8.85
C SER A 66 -17.05 3.63 -9.25
N LEU A 67 -16.69 2.42 -9.65
CA LEU A 67 -15.41 2.08 -10.23
C LEU A 67 -15.56 1.78 -11.71
N LYS A 68 -14.57 2.14 -12.51
CA LYS A 68 -14.56 1.82 -13.95
C LYS A 68 -13.44 0.83 -14.22
N LEU A 69 -13.71 -0.26 -14.94
CA LEU A 69 -12.66 -1.16 -15.41
C LEU A 69 -12.03 -0.62 -16.70
N ALA A 70 -10.76 -0.99 -16.93
CA ALA A 70 -10.00 -0.59 -18.11
C ALA A 70 -10.58 -1.20 -19.40
N ASP A 71 -11.00 -2.46 -19.34
CA ASP A 71 -11.61 -3.17 -20.46
C ASP A 71 -13.12 -3.31 -20.26
N ALA A 72 -13.86 -3.01 -21.34
CA ALA A 72 -15.29 -3.24 -21.41
C ALA A 72 -15.58 -4.74 -21.58
N ALA A 73 -15.52 -5.50 -20.49
CA ALA A 73 -16.00 -6.87 -20.45
C ALA A 73 -17.47 -6.89 -19.98
N ALA A 74 -18.29 -7.74 -20.59
CA ALA A 74 -19.63 -8.03 -20.06
C ALA A 74 -19.47 -8.64 -18.66
N LEU A 75 -20.04 -7.98 -17.65
CA LEU A 75 -19.89 -8.34 -16.25
C LEU A 75 -21.25 -8.58 -15.63
N SER A 76 -21.55 -9.84 -15.33
CA SER A 76 -22.69 -10.21 -14.49
C SER A 76 -22.19 -10.42 -13.07
N LEU A 77 -22.34 -9.40 -12.23
CA LEU A 77 -22.02 -9.46 -10.80
C LEU A 77 -23.32 -9.38 -10.00
N ALA A 78 -23.46 -10.26 -9.01
CA ALA A 78 -24.54 -10.17 -8.05
C ALA A 78 -24.39 -8.92 -7.17
N ALA A 79 -25.51 -8.34 -6.76
CA ALA A 79 -25.52 -7.33 -5.70
C ALA A 79 -24.86 -7.90 -4.44
N GLY A 80 -24.02 -7.10 -3.78
CA GLY A 80 -23.25 -7.52 -2.61
C GLY A 80 -22.02 -8.37 -2.94
N ALA A 81 -21.68 -8.57 -4.23
CA ALA A 81 -20.40 -9.17 -4.59
C ALA A 81 -19.24 -8.33 -4.02
N ILE A 82 -18.27 -9.02 -3.47
CA ILE A 82 -17.14 -8.39 -2.78
C ILE A 82 -16.04 -8.08 -3.79
N ILE A 83 -15.53 -6.85 -3.75
CA ILE A 83 -14.41 -6.35 -4.54
C ILE A 83 -13.19 -6.31 -3.63
N TYR A 84 -12.22 -7.16 -3.95
CA TYR A 84 -10.94 -7.22 -3.26
C TYR A 84 -9.90 -6.38 -4.00
N PHE A 85 -9.21 -5.53 -3.25
CA PHE A 85 -8.07 -4.75 -3.75
C PHE A 85 -6.80 -5.50 -3.39
N HIS A 86 -5.76 -5.47 -4.24
CA HIS A 86 -4.45 -6.13 -4.00
C HIS A 86 -4.48 -7.69 -3.98
N ASP A 87 -3.29 -8.32 -4.00
CA ASP A 87 -2.97 -9.76 -3.90
C ASP A 87 -3.39 -10.40 -2.57
N ASN A 88 -4.49 -9.92 -1.98
CA ASN A 88 -5.08 -10.53 -0.81
C ASN A 88 -5.43 -12.00 -1.10
N ALA A 89 -5.26 -12.83 -0.08
CA ALA A 89 -5.69 -14.22 -0.16
C ALA A 89 -7.22 -14.29 -0.35
N VAL A 90 -7.72 -15.50 -0.65
CA VAL A 90 -9.16 -15.77 -0.77
C VAL A 90 -9.91 -15.12 0.40
N ASP A 91 -11.02 -14.45 0.09
CA ASP A 91 -11.88 -13.68 1.00
C ASP A 91 -11.31 -12.36 1.55
N GLY A 92 -10.24 -11.81 0.96
CA GLY A 92 -9.68 -10.53 1.39
C GLY A 92 -8.87 -10.66 2.68
N ALA A 93 -8.44 -11.88 3.01
CA ALA A 93 -7.59 -12.12 4.15
C ALA A 93 -6.19 -11.54 3.90
N ALA A 94 -5.65 -10.85 4.91
CA ALA A 94 -4.30 -10.32 4.83
C ALA A 94 -3.29 -11.47 4.83
N VAL A 95 -2.25 -11.31 4.02
CA VAL A 95 -1.15 -12.28 3.91
C VAL A 95 0.01 -11.81 4.78
N TYR A 96 0.29 -12.55 5.84
CA TYR A 96 1.42 -12.28 6.72
C TYR A 96 2.62 -13.09 6.26
N GLN A 97 3.67 -12.40 5.84
CA GLN A 97 4.94 -13.02 5.48
C GLN A 97 5.82 -13.18 6.72
N THR A 98 6.10 -14.43 7.10
CA THR A 98 7.04 -14.76 8.16
C THR A 98 8.33 -15.30 7.56
N TYR A 99 9.45 -14.62 7.81
CA TYR A 99 10.77 -15.05 7.36
C TYR A 99 11.53 -15.75 8.48
N ILE A 100 11.89 -17.02 8.25
CA ILE A 100 12.78 -17.79 9.12
C ILE A 100 14.16 -17.77 8.49
N PHE A 101 15.14 -17.24 9.21
CA PHE A 101 16.52 -17.14 8.76
C PHE A 101 17.38 -18.20 9.44
N GLY A 102 17.97 -19.10 8.65
CA GLY A 102 19.00 -20.02 9.10
C GLY A 102 20.32 -19.31 9.42
N LYS A 103 21.26 -20.05 10.03
CA LYS A 103 22.57 -19.51 10.42
C LYS A 103 23.30 -18.90 9.22
N ASP A 104 23.76 -17.66 9.41
CA ASP A 104 24.51 -16.85 8.43
C ASP A 104 23.75 -16.53 7.12
N ALA A 105 22.44 -16.75 7.07
CA ALA A 105 21.61 -16.50 5.88
C ALA A 105 21.47 -15.00 5.56
N PHE A 106 21.44 -14.16 6.60
CA PHE A 106 21.34 -12.72 6.50
C PHE A 106 22.56 -12.07 7.15
N LYS A 107 23.24 -11.16 6.44
CA LYS A 107 24.40 -10.45 6.96
C LYS A 107 24.22 -8.95 6.82
N VAL A 108 24.56 -8.24 7.88
CA VAL A 108 24.65 -6.78 7.89
C VAL A 108 26.12 -6.40 7.84
N ILE A 109 26.51 -5.70 6.78
CA ILE A 109 27.82 -5.10 6.66
C ILE A 109 27.74 -3.76 7.40
N LYS A 110 28.57 -3.63 8.43
CA LYS A 110 28.88 -2.34 9.04
C LYS A 110 30.09 -1.78 8.30
N PRO A 111 29.92 -0.82 7.37
CA PRO A 111 31.07 -0.10 6.84
C PRO A 111 31.73 0.65 8.02
N ASP A 112 33.06 0.62 8.08
CA ASP A 112 33.89 1.20 9.15
C ASP A 112 33.90 2.76 9.15
N GLY A 113 32.77 3.38 8.80
CA GLY A 113 32.63 4.82 8.57
C GLY A 113 31.52 5.46 9.39
N ARG A 114 31.15 4.90 10.54
CA ARG A 114 30.22 5.57 11.47
C ARG A 114 30.97 6.68 12.19
N SER A 115 30.88 7.89 11.66
CA SER A 115 31.48 9.08 12.27
C SER A 115 30.40 10.10 12.62
N ILE A 116 30.51 10.64 13.82
CA ILE A 116 29.76 11.82 14.26
C ILE A 116 30.78 12.95 14.29
N GLU A 117 30.54 13.97 13.49
CA GLU A 117 31.38 15.16 13.41
C GLU A 117 30.62 16.36 13.96
N MET A 118 31.25 17.07 14.90
CA MET A 118 30.77 18.35 15.39
C MET A 118 31.56 19.45 14.70
N ILE A 119 30.89 20.23 13.86
CA ILE A 119 31.48 21.38 13.18
C ILE A 119 31.06 22.64 13.95
N ILE A 120 32.06 23.34 14.50
CA ILE A 120 31.88 24.66 15.11
C ILE A 120 32.16 25.69 14.03
N HIS A 121 31.17 26.50 13.68
CA HIS A 121 31.29 27.50 12.63
C HIS A 121 32.03 28.75 13.14
N ASP A 122 32.99 29.26 12.36
CA ASP A 122 33.65 30.55 12.63
C ASP A 122 32.78 31.73 12.18
N ARG A 123 33.05 32.91 12.77
CA ARG A 123 32.37 34.20 12.63
C ARG A 123 32.16 34.68 11.18
N LYS A 124 32.92 34.16 10.21
CA LYS A 124 32.87 34.55 8.79
C LYS A 124 32.05 33.63 7.88
N SER A 125 31.52 32.52 8.40
CA SER A 125 30.82 31.50 7.59
C SER A 125 29.42 31.92 7.09
N GLY A 126 28.91 33.09 7.52
CA GLY A 126 27.69 33.69 6.97
C GLY A 126 26.37 32.99 7.36
N VAL A 127 26.43 31.94 8.17
CA VAL A 127 25.23 31.18 8.61
C VAL A 127 25.02 31.43 10.11
N GLY A 128 24.28 32.50 10.43
CA GLY A 128 23.86 32.73 11.80
C GLY A 128 23.33 34.14 12.05
N GLY A 129 22.20 34.24 12.76
CA GLY A 129 21.66 35.50 13.26
C GLY A 129 22.65 36.26 14.18
N PRO A 130 22.28 37.46 14.66
CA PRO A 130 23.17 38.51 15.19
C PRO A 130 24.14 38.16 16.33
N LEU A 131 24.10 36.94 16.88
CA LEU A 131 24.96 36.45 17.97
C LEU A 131 25.91 35.30 17.58
N ASN A 132 25.96 34.86 16.31
CA ASN A 132 26.94 33.88 15.80
C ASN A 132 27.12 32.63 16.69
N GLN A 133 26.03 32.00 17.15
CA GLN A 133 26.05 30.86 18.06
C GLN A 133 25.43 29.62 17.39
N PHE A 134 26.15 29.02 16.44
CA PHE A 134 25.70 27.78 15.80
C PHE A 134 26.84 26.76 15.68
N GLY A 135 26.61 25.57 16.19
CA GLY A 135 27.37 24.37 15.86
C GLY A 135 26.46 23.39 15.14
N THR A 136 26.96 22.73 14.10
CA THR A 136 26.22 21.66 13.41
C THR A 136 26.83 20.33 13.82
N ILE A 137 25.98 19.42 14.30
CA ILE A 137 26.36 18.04 14.57
C ILE A 137 25.84 17.20 13.40
N GLY A 138 26.75 16.60 12.63
CA GLY A 138 26.43 15.74 11.51
C GLY A 138 26.90 14.32 11.76
N GLY A 139 26.01 13.35 11.60
CA GLY A 139 26.35 11.92 11.65
C GLY A 139 26.15 11.26 10.30
N ARG A 140 27.16 10.51 9.83
CA ARG A 140 27.01 9.65 8.65
C ARG A 140 26.86 8.21 9.12
N PHE A 141 25.65 7.69 8.99
CA PHE A 141 25.34 6.30 9.27
C PHE A 141 25.07 5.58 7.96
N THR A 142 25.95 4.67 7.60
CA THR A 142 25.75 3.79 6.45
C THR A 142 25.76 2.35 6.96
N SER A 143 24.80 1.57 6.50
CA SER A 143 24.75 0.13 6.71
C SER A 143 24.19 -0.50 5.45
N ALA A 144 24.80 -1.59 5.01
CA ALA A 144 24.27 -2.40 3.92
C ALA A 144 23.89 -3.76 4.50
N ALA A 145 22.76 -4.31 4.08
CA ALA A 145 22.33 -5.64 4.46
C ALA A 145 22.15 -6.49 3.20
N LYS A 146 22.52 -7.77 3.28
CA LYS A 146 22.41 -8.70 2.15
C LYS A 146 21.98 -10.08 2.64
N VAL A 147 21.03 -10.66 1.92
CA VAL A 147 20.74 -12.10 1.96
C VAL A 147 21.88 -12.82 1.25
N VAL A 148 22.62 -13.64 1.99
CA VAL A 148 23.82 -14.33 1.50
C VAL A 148 23.47 -15.73 1.01
N TYR A 149 22.55 -16.40 1.70
CA TYR A 149 22.16 -17.78 1.41
C TYR A 149 20.63 -17.91 1.43
N PRO A 150 19.96 -17.67 0.28
CA PRO A 150 18.51 -17.81 0.18
C PRO A 150 18.04 -19.24 0.46
N GLU A 151 18.87 -20.26 0.20
CA GLU A 151 18.56 -21.66 0.48
C GLU A 151 18.45 -21.99 1.98
N ARG A 152 18.90 -21.08 2.85
CA ARG A 152 18.78 -21.18 4.31
C ARG A 152 17.65 -20.31 4.86
N MET A 153 16.78 -19.82 3.98
CA MET A 153 15.63 -19.01 4.35
C MET A 153 14.35 -19.74 4.01
N VAL A 154 13.35 -19.59 4.88
CA VAL A 154 12.00 -20.06 4.62
C VAL A 154 11.07 -18.85 4.72
N CYS A 155 10.34 -18.57 3.65
CA CYS A 155 9.21 -17.67 3.67
C CYS A 155 7.95 -18.51 3.92
N ILE A 156 7.23 -18.20 4.99
CA ILE A 156 5.93 -18.80 5.31
C ILE A 156 4.87 -17.73 5.12
N GLU A 157 3.97 -17.97 4.19
CA GLU A 157 2.81 -17.12 3.94
C GLU A 157 1.63 -17.67 4.73
N SER A 158 1.21 -16.92 5.75
CA SER A 158 0.10 -17.30 6.62
C SER A 158 -1.07 -16.35 6.43
N THR A 159 -2.27 -16.89 6.44
CA THR A 159 -3.51 -16.11 6.45
C THR A 159 -4.25 -16.39 7.75
N SER A 160 -5.10 -15.46 8.17
CA SER A 160 -5.94 -15.63 9.35
C SER A 160 -7.37 -15.28 9.02
N LYS A 161 -8.31 -16.08 9.52
CA LYS A 161 -9.75 -15.78 9.45
C LYS A 161 -10.11 -14.45 10.11
N TYR A 162 -9.27 -13.94 11.01
CA TYR A 162 -9.51 -12.70 11.75
C TYR A 162 -8.66 -11.52 11.27
N SER A 163 -7.98 -11.62 10.12
CA SER A 163 -7.10 -10.56 9.62
C SER A 163 -7.83 -9.22 9.42
N PHE A 164 -9.14 -9.24 9.16
CA PHE A 164 -9.95 -8.03 9.01
C PHE A 164 -10.06 -7.16 10.29
N LYS A 165 -9.72 -7.72 11.46
CA LYS A 165 -9.71 -6.98 12.73
C LYS A 165 -8.35 -6.34 13.03
N ASP A 166 -7.33 -6.71 12.27
CA ASP A 166 -5.99 -6.20 12.44
C ASP A 166 -5.90 -4.83 11.78
N LYS A 167 -5.77 -3.78 12.60
CA LYS A 167 -5.81 -2.38 12.15
C LYS A 167 -4.56 -1.95 11.35
N GLU A 168 -3.52 -2.77 11.35
CA GLU A 168 -2.21 -2.44 10.76
C GLU A 168 -2.02 -3.04 9.36
N ASN A 169 -3.01 -3.74 8.80
CA ASN A 169 -3.03 -4.19 7.41
C ASN A 169 -3.91 -3.29 6.54
#